data_AF-A0A2X1K036-F1
#
_entry.id   AF-A0A2X1K036-F1
#
_cell.length_a   1.000
_cell.length_b   1.000
_cell.length_c   1.000
_cell.angle_alpha   90.00
_cell.angle_beta   90.00
_cell.angle_gamma   90.00
#
_symmetry.space_group_name_H-M   'P 1'
#
loop_
_entity.id
_entity.type
_entity.pdbx_description
1 polymer ?
#
loop_
_entity_poly.entity_id
_entity_poly.type
_entity_poly.pdbx_seq_one_letter_code
_entity_poly.pdbx_strand_id
1 'polypeptide(L)'
;MSFIKTFSGKHFYYDRINKDDIVINDIAVSLSNICRFAGHLSHFYSVAQHAVLCSQLVPQEFAFEALMHDATEAYCQDIPAPLKRLLPDYKRMEEKIDAVIREKYGLPHGYEHACEICRSHHAGNRTPRSRA
;
A
#
# COMPACT_ATOMS: atom_id res chain seq x y z
N MET A 1 -8.31 22.56 -3.03
CA MET A 1 -8.53 21.58 -4.12
C MET A 1 -8.63 20.20 -3.47
N SER A 2 -9.60 19.38 -3.84
CA SER A 2 -9.86 18.05 -3.24
C SER A 2 -9.34 16.88 -4.09
N PHE A 3 -8.43 17.13 -5.04
CA PHE A 3 -7.91 16.12 -5.96
C PHE A 3 -6.39 16.19 -6.14
N ILE A 4 -5.81 15.07 -6.58
CA ILE A 4 -4.46 14.99 -7.15
C ILE A 4 -4.52 14.63 -8.64
N LYS A 5 -3.50 15.01 -9.40
CA LYS A 5 -3.32 14.55 -10.78
C LYS A 5 -2.44 13.30 -10.78
N THR A 6 -2.90 12.23 -11.42
CA THR A 6 -2.16 10.97 -11.53
C THR A 6 -1.16 10.99 -12.69
N PHE A 7 -0.33 9.95 -12.79
CA PHE A 7 0.66 9.81 -13.86
C PHE A 7 0.01 9.82 -15.27
N SER A 8 -1.10 9.12 -15.46
CA SER A 8 -1.88 9.12 -16.70
C SER A 8 -2.61 10.44 -16.99
N GLY A 9 -2.56 11.40 -16.06
CA GLY A 9 -3.20 12.71 -16.18
C GLY A 9 -4.65 12.77 -15.71
N LYS A 10 -5.17 11.70 -15.10
CA LYS A 10 -6.49 11.68 -14.46
C LYS A 10 -6.50 12.52 -13.19
N HIS A 11 -7.68 12.98 -12.78
CA HIS A 11 -7.90 13.61 -11.49
C HIS A 11 -8.51 12.59 -10.52
N PHE A 12 -7.84 12.35 -9.41
CA PHE A 12 -8.36 11.52 -8.32
C PHE A 12 -8.91 12.42 -7.22
N TYR A 13 -10.22 12.40 -7.01
CA TYR A 13 -10.92 13.22 -6.01
C TYR A 13 -11.13 12.45 -4.70
N TYR A 14 -10.67 12.99 -3.57
CA TYR A 14 -10.79 12.34 -2.25
C TYR A 14 -12.21 12.43 -1.67
N ASP A 15 -12.98 13.44 -2.04
CA ASP A 15 -14.36 13.66 -1.60
C ASP A 15 -15.40 12.91 -2.46
N ARG A 16 -14.99 12.45 -3.65
CA ARG A 16 -15.82 11.68 -4.57
C ARG A 16 -14.97 10.63 -5.30
N ILE A 17 -14.54 9.61 -4.56
CA ILE A 17 -13.70 8.53 -5.10
C ILE A 17 -14.50 7.77 -6.16
N ASN A 18 -13.94 7.67 -7.36
CA ASN A 18 -14.52 6.95 -8.49
C ASN A 18 -13.56 5.84 -8.93
N LYS A 19 -14.07 4.61 -9.06
CA LYS A 19 -13.28 3.46 -9.51
C LYS A 19 -12.69 3.64 -10.89
N ASP A 20 -13.32 4.42 -11.77
CA ASP A 20 -12.83 4.64 -13.13
C ASP A 20 -11.60 5.55 -13.19
N ASP A 21 -11.34 6.32 -12.12
CA ASP A 21 -10.15 7.16 -11.98
C ASP A 21 -8.96 6.43 -11.37
N ILE A 22 -9.18 5.22 -10.85
CA ILE A 22 -8.13 4.33 -10.35
C ILE A 22 -7.57 3.55 -11.55
N VAL A 23 -6.26 3.63 -11.78
CA VAL A 23 -5.60 2.94 -12.91
C VAL A 23 -4.39 2.20 -12.39
N ILE A 24 -4.23 0.93 -12.78
CA ILE A 24 -3.17 0.07 -12.25
C ILE A 24 -1.77 0.61 -12.56
N ASN A 25 -1.60 1.25 -13.73
CA ASN A 25 -0.35 1.89 -14.11
C ASN A 25 -0.04 3.12 -13.24
N ASP A 26 -1.05 3.88 -12.83
CA ASP A 26 -0.87 5.02 -11.93
C ASP A 26 -0.46 4.55 -10.52
N ILE A 27 -1.07 3.46 -10.05
CA ILE A 27 -0.67 2.80 -8.80
C ILE A 27 0.80 2.36 -8.89
N ALA A 28 1.16 1.60 -9.92
CA ALA A 28 2.52 1.09 -10.10
C ALA A 28 3.56 2.21 -10.14
N VAL A 29 3.33 3.27 -10.93
CA VAL A 29 4.24 4.42 -11.01
C VAL A 29 4.34 5.13 -9.67
N SER A 30 3.23 5.42 -8.99
CA SER A 30 3.24 6.09 -7.68
C SER A 30 4.01 5.26 -6.64
N LEU A 31 3.65 3.98 -6.48
CA LEU A 31 4.31 3.08 -5.53
C LEU A 31 5.80 2.89 -5.82
N SER A 32 6.23 2.95 -7.08
CA SER A 32 7.65 2.87 -7.45
C SER A 32 8.47 4.08 -7.01
N ASN A 33 7.81 5.21 -6.74
CA ASN A 33 8.44 6.46 -6.31
C ASN A 33 8.27 6.75 -4.80
N ILE A 34 7.43 5.99 -4.09
CA ILE A 34 7.25 6.13 -2.63
C ILE A 34 8.31 5.33 -1.90
N CYS A 35 9.15 6.01 -1.10
CA CYS A 35 10.18 5.37 -0.28
C CYS A 35 9.59 4.86 1.03
N ARG A 36 9.89 3.60 1.38
CA ARG A 36 9.49 2.98 2.64
C ARG A 36 10.30 3.53 3.83
N PHE A 37 9.83 3.20 5.04
CA PHE A 37 10.50 3.55 6.32
C PHE A 37 10.73 5.06 6.49
N ALA A 38 9.83 5.87 5.90
CA ALA A 38 9.97 7.33 5.82
C ALA A 38 11.35 7.80 5.32
N GLY A 39 12.00 7.01 4.45
CA GLY A 39 13.30 7.34 3.88
C GLY A 39 14.50 7.14 4.80
N HIS A 40 14.34 6.57 6.00
CA HIS A 40 15.44 6.30 6.93
C HIS A 40 16.20 5.00 6.59
N LEU A 41 16.57 4.84 5.32
CA LEU A 41 17.35 3.71 4.81
C LEU A 41 18.62 4.20 4.12
N SER A 42 19.64 3.34 4.05
CA SER A 42 20.89 3.63 3.34
C SER A 42 20.76 3.57 1.80
N HIS A 43 19.65 3.05 1.30
CA HIS A 43 19.33 2.93 -0.12
C HIS A 43 17.82 3.05 -0.32
N PHE A 44 17.41 3.42 -1.53
CA PHE A 44 16.00 3.53 -1.88
C PHE A 44 15.34 2.14 -1.89
N TYR A 45 14.26 2.00 -1.13
CA TYR A 45 13.42 0.80 -1.08
C TYR A 45 11.98 1.26 -1.24
N SER A 46 11.38 0.98 -2.39
CA SER A 46 10.05 1.49 -2.73
C SER A 46 8.93 0.62 -2.21
N VAL A 47 7.73 1.20 -2.10
CA VAL A 47 6.51 0.44 -1.80
C VAL A 47 6.24 -0.59 -2.91
N ALA A 48 6.49 -0.26 -4.18
CA ALA A 48 6.33 -1.22 -5.27
C ALA A 48 7.29 -2.42 -5.13
N GLN A 49 8.55 -2.18 -4.75
CA GLN A 49 9.50 -3.27 -4.52
C GLN A 49 9.02 -4.18 -3.38
N HIS A 50 8.57 -3.58 -2.28
CA HIS A 50 7.97 -4.31 -1.15
C HIS A 50 6.76 -5.14 -1.59
N ALA A 51 5.82 -4.55 -2.33
CA ALA A 51 4.62 -5.23 -2.80
C ALA A 51 4.94 -6.45 -3.70
N VAL A 52 5.91 -6.32 -4.60
CA VAL A 52 6.38 -7.44 -5.43
C VAL A 52 6.99 -8.55 -4.58
N LEU A 53 7.85 -8.23 -3.61
CA LEU A 53 8.43 -9.21 -2.70
C LEU A 53 7.34 -9.94 -1.89
N CYS A 54 6.35 -9.20 -1.37
CA CYS A 54 5.19 -9.78 -0.68
C CYS A 54 4.43 -10.77 -1.57
N SER A 55 4.20 -10.44 -2.84
CA SER A 55 3.51 -11.31 -3.80
C SER A 55 4.24 -12.63 -4.08
N GLN A 56 5.57 -12.66 -3.92
CA GLN A 56 6.39 -13.86 -4.13
C GLN A 56 6.49 -14.75 -2.89
N LEU A 57 6.12 -14.23 -1.72
CA LEU A 57 6.17 -14.96 -0.44
C LEU A 57 4.88 -15.73 -0.12
N VAL A 58 3.82 -15.50 -0.90
CA VAL A 58 2.52 -16.15 -0.71
C VAL A 58 2.25 -17.18 -1.81
N PRO A 59 1.36 -18.17 -1.58
CA PRO A 59 0.86 -19.03 -2.64
C PRO A 59 0.32 -18.25 -3.84
N GLN A 60 0.43 -18.82 -5.04
CA GLN A 60 0.14 -18.14 -6.31
C GLN A 60 -1.30 -17.60 -6.37
N GLU A 61 -2.25 -18.27 -5.72
CA GLU A 61 -3.65 -17.87 -5.59
C GLU A 61 -3.84 -16.56 -4.80
N PHE A 62 -2.90 -16.21 -3.91
CA PHE A 62 -2.92 -14.99 -3.11
C PHE A 62 -1.96 -13.91 -3.63
N ALA A 63 -1.16 -14.20 -4.66
CA ALA A 63 -0.10 -13.31 -5.14
C ALA A 63 -0.63 -11.93 -5.55
N PHE A 64 -1.80 -11.86 -6.20
CA PHE A 64 -2.37 -10.58 -6.63
C PHE A 64 -2.94 -9.76 -5.46
N GLU A 65 -3.57 -10.40 -4.47
CA GLU A 65 -3.98 -9.72 -3.23
C GLU A 65 -2.77 -9.17 -2.47
N ALA A 66 -1.71 -9.96 -2.35
CA ALA A 66 -0.45 -9.55 -1.74
C ALA A 66 0.25 -8.44 -2.54
N LEU A 67 0.16 -8.42 -3.87
CA LEU A 67 0.70 -7.33 -4.69
C LEU A 67 -0.07 -6.02 -4.48
N MET A 68 -1.38 -6.10 -4.27
CA MET A 68 -2.25 -4.93 -4.17
C MET A 68 -2.47 -4.44 -2.73
N HIS A 69 -1.87 -5.08 -1.73
CA HIS A 69 -2.16 -4.82 -0.31
C HIS A 69 -1.88 -3.38 0.16
N ASP A 70 -0.89 -2.73 -0.44
CA ASP A 70 -0.48 -1.34 -0.18
C ASP A 70 -0.92 -0.39 -1.33
N ALA A 71 -1.81 -0.80 -2.23
CA ALA A 71 -2.23 0.01 -3.39
C ALA A 71 -2.82 1.37 -3.01
N THR A 72 -3.45 1.47 -1.84
CA THR A 72 -3.98 2.72 -1.28
C THR A 72 -2.88 3.76 -1.05
N GLU A 73 -1.64 3.35 -0.80
CA GLU A 73 -0.51 4.27 -0.61
C GLU A 73 -0.21 5.09 -1.88
N ALA A 74 -0.64 4.62 -3.06
CA ALA A 74 -0.53 5.41 -4.29
C ALA A 74 -1.29 6.75 -4.23
N TYR A 75 -2.35 6.80 -3.43
CA TYR A 75 -3.21 7.98 -3.23
C TYR A 75 -3.02 8.62 -1.86
N CYS A 76 -2.61 7.85 -0.86
CA CYS A 76 -2.48 8.34 0.51
C CYS A 76 -1.04 8.67 0.91
N GLN A 77 -0.03 8.01 0.33
CA GLN A 77 1.37 7.90 0.81
C GLN A 77 1.58 6.83 1.89
N ASP A 78 2.81 6.32 1.99
CA ASP A 78 3.29 5.44 3.07
C ASP A 78 3.50 6.27 4.35
N ILE A 79 2.55 6.20 5.29
CA ILE A 79 2.70 6.81 6.61
C ILE A 79 3.14 5.75 7.62
N PRO A 80 4.26 5.95 8.35
CA PRO A 80 4.71 5.03 9.38
C PRO A 80 3.61 4.69 10.39
N ALA A 81 3.46 3.40 10.67
CA ALA A 81 2.41 2.88 11.55
C ALA A 81 2.29 3.59 12.93
N PRO A 82 3.37 4.04 13.60
CA PRO A 82 3.25 4.86 14.82
C PRO A 82 2.51 6.19 14.61
N LEU A 83 2.82 6.92 13.54
CA LEU A 83 2.15 8.19 13.22
C LEU A 83 0.71 7.95 12.79
N LYS A 84 0.48 6.92 11.97
CA LYS A 84 -0.84 6.52 11.48
C LYS A 84 -1.86 6.28 12.61
N ARG A 85 -1.41 5.74 13.75
CA ARG A 85 -2.25 5.55 14.95
C ARG A 85 -2.77 6.84 15.57
N LEU A 86 -2.11 7.97 15.29
CA LEU A 86 -2.52 9.29 15.77
C LEU A 86 -3.46 10.01 14.79
N LEU A 87 -3.77 9.42 13.64
CA LEU A 87 -4.50 10.04 12.53
C LEU A 87 -5.76 9.23 12.16
N PRO A 88 -6.82 9.24 12.99
CA PRO A 88 -8.01 8.42 12.78
C PRO A 88 -8.78 8.77 11.49
N ASP A 89 -8.88 10.04 11.13
CA ASP A 89 -9.56 10.46 9.90
C ASP A 89 -8.78 10.08 8.64
N TYR A 90 -7.45 10.02 8.75
CA TYR A 90 -6.59 9.52 7.67
C TYR A 90 -6.83 8.02 7.45
N LYS A 91 -6.88 7.23 8.53
CA LYS A 91 -7.21 5.80 8.46
C LYS A 91 -8.57 5.56 7.80
N ARG A 92 -9.58 6.37 8.12
CA ARG A 92 -10.91 6.30 7.48
C ARG A 92 -10.86 6.63 5.99
N MET A 93 -10.00 7.56 5.57
CA MET A 93 -9.82 7.87 4.15
C MET A 93 -9.18 6.70 3.41
N GLU A 94 -8.15 6.08 3.98
CA GLU A 94 -7.52 4.90 3.38
C GLU A 94 -8.49 3.73 3.28
N GLU A 95 -9.29 3.46 4.32
CA GLU A 95 -10.31 2.40 4.30
C GLU A 95 -11.34 2.62 3.16
N LYS A 96 -11.74 3.88 2.90
CA LYS A 96 -12.63 4.21 1.78
C LYS A 96 -11.97 3.94 0.42
N ILE A 97 -10.71 4.34 0.26
CA ILE A 97 -9.97 4.17 -1.00
C ILE A 97 -9.69 2.68 -1.25
N ASP A 98 -9.24 1.96 -0.22
CA ASP A 98 -8.98 0.52 -0.26
C ASP A 98 -10.24 -0.25 -0.68
N ALA A 99 -11.41 0.10 -0.13
CA ALA A 99 -12.68 -0.52 -0.52
C ALA A 99 -12.97 -0.37 -2.03
N VAL A 100 -12.74 0.82 -2.60
CA VAL A 100 -12.96 1.07 -4.04
C VAL A 100 -11.91 0.36 -4.91
N ILE A 101 -10.64 0.32 -4.47
CA ILE A 101 -9.58 -0.45 -5.15
C ILE A 101 -9.96 -1.94 -5.18
N ARG A 102 -10.38 -2.49 -4.05
CA ARG A 102 -10.77 -3.90 -3.94
C ARG A 102 -11.98 -4.22 -4.80
N GLU A 103 -13.01 -3.37 -4.80
CA GLU A 103 -14.16 -3.51 -5.71
C GLU A 103 -13.71 -3.53 -7.17
N LYS A 104 -12.85 -2.59 -7.57
CA LYS A 104 -12.39 -2.48 -8.97
C LYS A 104 -11.65 -3.73 -9.44
N TYR A 105 -10.81 -4.30 -8.60
CA TYR A 105 -9.93 -5.41 -8.96
C TYR A 105 -10.42 -6.79 -8.49
N GLY A 106 -11.65 -6.88 -7.96
CA GLY A 106 -12.25 -8.14 -7.52
C GLY A 106 -11.52 -8.79 -6.33
N LEU A 107 -10.93 -7.98 -5.45
CA LEU A 107 -10.21 -8.46 -4.27
C LEU A 107 -11.19 -8.68 -3.09
N PRO A 108 -10.92 -9.64 -2.19
CA PRO A 108 -11.75 -9.86 -1.01
C PRO A 108 -11.82 -8.61 -0.11
N HIS A 109 -12.90 -8.47 0.66
CA HIS A 109 -13.01 -7.38 1.64
C HIS A 109 -12.17 -7.70 2.88
N GLY A 110 -11.26 -6.81 3.24
CA GLY A 110 -10.33 -7.04 4.35
C GLY A 110 -9.15 -7.94 3.97
N TYR A 111 -8.23 -8.11 4.91
CA TYR A 111 -6.96 -8.81 4.73
C TYR A 111 -7.05 -10.26 5.20
N GLU A 112 -7.96 -11.06 4.64
CA GLU A 112 -8.24 -12.39 5.20
C GLU A 112 -7.08 -13.38 5.05
N HIS A 113 -6.19 -13.24 4.06
CA HIS A 113 -5.17 -14.27 3.79
C HIS A 113 -3.76 -13.73 3.50
N ALA A 114 -3.62 -12.70 2.66
CA ALA A 114 -2.29 -12.23 2.24
C ALA A 114 -1.49 -11.52 3.35
N CYS A 115 -2.17 -10.74 4.20
CA CYS A 115 -1.48 -9.84 5.13
C CYS A 115 -0.95 -10.53 6.38
N GLU A 116 -1.53 -11.66 6.81
CA GLU A 116 -0.97 -12.45 7.92
C GLU A 116 0.37 -13.07 7.53
N ILE A 117 0.45 -13.62 6.31
CA ILE A 117 1.69 -14.19 5.77
C ILE A 117 2.77 -13.09 5.64
N CYS A 118 2.44 -11.94 5.04
CA CYS A 118 3.39 -10.83 4.93
C CYS A 118 3.83 -10.26 6.30
N ARG A 119 2.92 -10.14 7.28
CA ARG A 119 3.25 -9.66 8.65
C ARG A 119 4.14 -10.64 9.41
N SER A 120 3.96 -11.95 9.20
CA SER A 120 4.76 -12.98 9.89
C SER A 120 6.24 -12.96 9.46
N HIS A 121 6.51 -12.70 8.17
CA HIS A 121 7.88 -12.60 7.66
C HIS A 121 8.64 -11.36 8.15
N HIS A 122 7.96 -10.23 8.37
CA HIS A 122 8.59 -9.06 9.00
C HIS A 122 8.89 -9.28 10.49
N ALA A 123 8.14 -10.12 11.19
CA ALA A 123 8.41 -10.46 12.58
C ALA A 123 9.62 -11.39 12.77
N GLY A 124 9.92 -12.22 11.75
CA GLY A 124 11.04 -13.17 11.72
C GLY A 124 12.41 -12.57 11.41
N ASN A 125 12.46 -11.32 10.93
CA ASN A 125 13.71 -10.59 10.66
C ASN A 125 14.12 -9.64 11.80
N ARG A 126 13.59 -9.86 13.01
CA ARG A 126 14.17 -9.29 14.24
C ARG A 126 15.54 -9.91 14.45
N THR A 127 16.57 -9.25 13.92
CA THR A 127 17.96 -9.48 14.29
C THR A 127 18.08 -9.59 15.82
N PRO A 128 18.82 -10.57 16.35
CA PRO A 128 19.10 -10.60 17.77
C PRO A 128 19.84 -9.31 18.12
N ARG A 129 19.30 -8.58 19.09
CA ARG A 129 19.88 -7.38 19.72
C ARG A 129 21.40 -7.44 19.67
N SER A 130 22.03 -6.59 18.86
CA SER A 130 23.43 -6.24 19.06
C SER A 130 23.52 -5.53 20.41
N ARG A 131 24.12 -6.21 21.38
CA ARG A 131 24.60 -5.62 22.61
C ARG A 131 25.55 -4.46 22.25
N ALA A 132 25.19 -3.27 22.69
CA ALA A 132 26.08 -2.16 23.02
C ALA A 132 25.49 -1.48 24.26
#